data_AF-A0A398CF69-F1
#
_entry.id   AF-A0A398CF69-F1
#
_cell.length_a   1.000
_cell.length_b   1.000
_cell.length_c   1.000
_cell.angle_alpha   90.00
_cell.angle_beta   90.00
_cell.angle_gamma   90.00
#
_symmetry.space_group_name_H-M   'P 1'
#
loop_
_entity.id
_entity.type
_entity.pdbx_description
1 polymer ?
#
loop_
_entity_poly.entity_id
_entity_poly.type
_entity_poly.pdbx_seq_one_letter_code
_entity_poly.pdbx_strand_id
1 'polypeptide(L)' 'MPRLTLHAVNEGVVAVHLASGEPVGHLKRIGGVWKFKAMGYEDGSLVPGGGPLTHQHNRCFATLDEASITEGLLEG' A
#
# COMPACT_ATOMS: atom_id res chain seq x y z
N MET A 1 13.95 -1.02 11.59
CA MET A 1 13.08 0.05 11.06
C MET A 1 11.93 -0.62 10.34
N PRO A 2 10.68 -0.15 10.52
CA PRO A 2 9.56 -0.71 9.78
C PRO A 2 9.76 -0.40 8.29
N ARG A 3 9.57 -1.40 7.43
CA ARG A 3 9.69 -1.26 5.97
C ARG A 3 8.50 -1.92 5.29
N LEU A 4 8.20 -1.46 4.09
CA LEU A 4 7.23 -2.10 3.22
C LEU A 4 7.95 -2.97 2.19
N THR A 5 7.24 -3.95 1.66
CA THR A 5 7.68 -4.75 0.51
C THR A 5 6.61 -4.69 -0.57
N LEU A 6 7.06 -4.62 -1.82
CA LEU A 6 6.19 -4.48 -2.99
C LEU A 6 6.15 -5.77 -3.80
N HIS A 7 4.94 -6.27 -4.08
CA HIS A 7 4.73 -7.53 -4.81
C HIS A 7 3.85 -7.28 -6.03
N ALA A 8 4.39 -7.49 -7.22
CA ALA A 8 3.61 -7.31 -8.44
C ALA A 8 2.45 -8.32 -8.50
N VAL A 9 1.24 -7.83 -8.71
CA VAL A 9 0.03 -8.68 -8.87
C VAL A 9 -0.30 -8.81 -10.35
N ASN A 10 -0.36 -7.68 -11.06
CA ASN A 10 -0.57 -7.61 -12.50
C ASN A 10 -0.13 -6.23 -13.03
N GLU A 11 -0.35 -5.99 -14.33
CA GLU A 11 -0.08 -4.69 -14.93
C GLU A 11 -0.93 -3.60 -14.26
N GLY A 12 -0.27 -2.67 -13.56
CA GLY A 12 -0.93 -1.57 -12.89
C GLY A 12 -1.42 -1.86 -11.47
N VAL A 13 -1.15 -3.05 -10.90
CA VAL A 13 -1.45 -3.35 -9.49
C VAL A 13 -0.26 -4.02 -8.79
N VAL A 14 0.12 -3.45 -7.65
CA VAL A 14 1.18 -3.96 -6.77
C VAL A 14 0.65 -4.08 -5.35
N ALA A 15 0.79 -5.24 -4.72
CA ALA A 15 0.46 -5.45 -3.33
C ALA A 15 1.56 -4.86 -2.44
N VAL A 16 1.14 -4.28 -1.31
CA VAL A 16 2.01 -3.63 -0.33
C VAL A 16 1.86 -4.38 0.98
N HIS A 17 2.95 -4.97 1.45
CA HIS A 17 2.98 -5.71 2.71
C HIS A 17 3.94 -5.03 3.70
N LEU A 18 3.67 -5.16 4.99
CA LEU A 18 4.66 -4.92 6.04
C LEU A 18 5.82 -5.91 5.87
N ALA A 19 6.98 -5.57 6.44
CA ALA A 19 8.13 -6.49 6.51
C ALA A 19 7.80 -7.84 7.17
N SER A 20 6.79 -7.89 8.04
CA SER A 20 6.26 -9.11 8.65
C SER A 20 5.51 -10.03 7.68
N GLY A 21 5.20 -9.55 6.47
CA GLY A 21 4.39 -10.24 5.46
C GLY A 21 2.90 -9.88 5.53
N GLU A 22 2.47 -9.07 6.49
CA GLU A 22 1.07 -8.67 6.61
C GLU A 22 0.64 -7.71 5.47
N PRO A 23 -0.45 -8.00 4.75
CA PRO A 23 -0.96 -7.14 3.69
C PRO A 23 -1.65 -5.89 4.24
N VAL A 24 -1.24 -4.71 3.76
CA VAL A 24 -1.76 -3.41 4.22
C VAL A 24 -2.38 -2.56 3.12
N GLY A 25 -2.24 -2.96 1.87
CA GLY A 25 -2.91 -2.30 0.76
C GLY A 25 -2.40 -2.72 -0.61
N HIS A 26 -2.87 -1.99 -1.61
CA HIS A 26 -2.38 -2.09 -2.98
C HIS A 26 -2.06 -0.71 -3.53
N LEU A 27 -1.02 -0.62 -4.36
CA LEU A 27 -0.81 0.49 -5.28
C LEU A 27 -1.50 0.17 -6.60
N LYS A 28 -2.39 1.07 -7.04
CA LYS A 28 -3.08 0.96 -8.33
C LYS A 28 -2.69 2.11 -9.23
N ARG A 29 -2.30 1.81 -10.47
CA ARG A 29 -1.98 2.82 -11.49
C ARG A 29 -3.27 3.37 -12.09
N ILE A 30 -3.58 4.63 -11.82
CA ILE A 30 -4.81 5.31 -12.25
C ILE A 30 -4.42 6.65 -12.85
N GLY A 31 -4.72 6.85 -14.14
CA GLY A 31 -4.36 8.10 -14.84
C GLY A 31 -2.85 8.35 -14.88
N GLY A 32 -2.05 7.29 -14.99
CA GLY A 32 -0.58 7.36 -15.02
C GLY A 32 0.11 7.47 -13.66
N VAL A 33 -0.65 7.70 -12.58
CA VAL A 33 -0.13 7.86 -11.20
C VAL A 33 -0.44 6.63 -10.36
N TRP A 34 0.46 6.24 -9.47
CA TRP A 34 0.22 5.17 -8.50
C TRP A 34 -0.51 5.70 -7.28
N LYS A 35 -1.68 5.13 -6.98
CA LYS A 35 -2.48 5.50 -5.80
C LYS A 35 -2.52 4.36 -4.81
N PHE A 36 -2.18 4.65 -3.57
CA PHE A 36 -2.31 3.69 -2.47
C PHE A 36 -3.77 3.49 -2.11
N LYS A 37 -4.17 2.23 -2.00
CA LYS A 37 -5.49 1.76 -1.59
C LYS A 37 -5.29 0.90 -0.37
N ALA A 38 -5.44 1.52 0.80
CA ALA A 38 -5.36 0.83 2.08
C ALA A 38 -6.36 -0.34 2.14
N MET A 39 -5.97 -1.39 2.85
CA MET A 39 -6.83 -2.51 3.20
C MET A 39 -6.47 -2.97 4.62
N GLY A 40 -7.47 -3.46 5.35
CA GLY A 40 -7.27 -4.10 6.64
C GLY A 40 -8.13 -5.33 6.78
N TYR A 41 -8.01 -5.99 7.93
CA TYR A 41 -8.86 -7.09 8.32
C TYR A 41 -9.50 -6.80 9.67
N GLU A 42 -10.81 -6.96 9.76
CA GLU A 42 -11.60 -6.84 10.99
C GLU A 42 -12.45 -8.10 11.11
N ASP A 43 -12.38 -8.80 12.25
CA ASP A 43 -13.07 -10.08 12.49
C ASP A 43 -12.88 -11.11 11.36
N GLY A 44 -11.66 -11.16 10.80
CA GLY A 44 -11.30 -12.06 9.69
C GLY A 44 -11.83 -11.64 8.32
N SER A 45 -12.59 -10.55 8.24
CA SER A 45 -13.13 -10.01 6.99
C SER A 45 -12.26 -8.89 6.43
N LEU A 46 -12.06 -8.89 5.11
CA LEU A 46 -11.34 -7.83 4.42
C LEU A 46 -12.15 -6.52 4.46
N VAL A 47 -11.53 -5.45 4.94
CA VAL A 47 -12.10 -4.09 4.99
C VAL A 47 -11.37 -3.18 4.00
N PRO A 48 -11.99 -2.82 2.86
CA PRO A 48 -11.45 -1.84 1.94
C PRO A 48 -11.30 -0.48 2.61
N GLY A 49 -10.13 0.14 2.47
CA GLY A 49 -9.86 1.41 3.13
C GLY A 49 -9.62 1.32 4.64
N GLY A 50 -9.66 0.13 5.24
CA GLY A 50 -9.32 -0.08 6.65
C GLY A 50 -7.82 -0.35 6.87
N GLY A 51 -7.50 -0.83 8.07
CA GLY A 51 -6.15 -1.28 8.43
C GLY A 51 -5.20 -0.18 8.90
N PRO A 52 -3.95 -0.54 9.24
CA PRO A 52 -3.00 0.35 9.91
C PRO A 52 -2.61 1.57 9.07
N LEU A 53 -2.79 1.52 7.74
CA LEU A 53 -2.45 2.60 6.81
C LEU A 53 -3.67 3.29 6.20
N THR A 54 -4.85 3.18 6.83
CA THR A 54 -6.09 3.82 6.35
C THR A 54 -5.94 5.32 6.09
N HIS A 55 -5.20 6.03 6.94
CA HIS A 55 -4.96 7.48 6.81
C HIS A 55 -4.18 7.86 5.54
N GLN A 56 -3.44 6.90 4.97
CA GLN A 56 -2.70 7.11 3.73
C GLN A 56 -3.50 6.73 2.49
N HIS A 57 -4.78 6.36 2.62
CA HIS A 57 -5.62 6.01 1.50
C HIS A 57 -5.65 7.15 0.46
N ASN A 58 -5.45 6.80 -0.81
CA ASN A 58 -5.25 7.71 -1.95
C ASN A 58 -3.92 8.48 -2.02
N ARG A 59 -2.96 8.26 -1.11
CA ARG A 59 -1.61 8.84 -1.27
C ARG A 59 -1.03 8.41 -2.62
N CYS A 60 -0.41 9.37 -3.30
CA CYS A 60 0.01 9.25 -4.69
C CYS A 60 1.53 9.16 -4.80
N PHE A 61 2.00 8.34 -5.73
CA PHE A 61 3.41 8.17 -6.07
C PHE A 61 3.60 8.25 -7.58
N ALA A 62 4.67 8.91 -8.01
CA ALA A 62 5.01 9.01 -9.43
C ALA A 62 5.58 7.70 -9.98
N THR A 63 6.35 6.98 -9.17
CA THR A 63 7.06 5.74 -9.52
C THR A 63 6.84 4.68 -8.44
N LEU A 64 7.12 3.41 -8.79
CA LEU A 64 7.16 2.31 -7.83
C LEU A 64 8.57 2.18 -7.25
N ASP A 65 8.90 3.06 -6.30
CA ASP A 65 10.14 2.97 -5.53
C ASP A 65 9.84 2.55 -4.09
N GLU A 66 10.38 1.41 -3.66
CA GLU A 66 10.06 0.83 -2.35
C GLU A 66 10.46 1.73 -1.18
N ALA A 67 11.59 2.44 -1.28
CA ALA A 67 12.07 3.34 -0.24
C ALA A 67 11.16 4.56 -0.10
N SER A 68 10.87 5.25 -1.22
CA SER A 68 9.97 6.41 -1.26
C SER A 68 8.55 6.06 -0.82
N ILE A 69 8.06 4.86 -1.17
CA ILE A 69 6.76 4.37 -0.73
C ILE A 69 6.77 4.03 0.77
N THR A 70 7.85 3.45 1.28
CA THR A 70 8.00 3.15 2.71
C THR A 70 7.97 4.44 3.53
N GLU A 71 8.85 5.39 3.21
CA GLU A 71 8.90 6.73 3.83
C GLU A 71 7.53 7.40 3.73
N GLY A 72 6.99 7.46 2.51
CA GLY A 72 5.71 8.07 2.23
C GLY A 72 4.50 7.35 2.80
N LEU A 73 4.57 6.15 3.39
CA LEU A 73 3.40 5.50 3.98
C LEU A 73 3.55 5.28 5.49
N LEU A 74 4.77 5.16 6.00
CA LEU A 74 5.03 4.86 7.40
C LEU A 74 5.48 6.08 8.23
N GLU A 75 6.04 7.11 7.60
CA GLU A 75 6.62 8.25 8.32
C GLU A 75 5.79 9.54 8.22
N GLY A 76 4.74 9.56 7.41
CA GLY A 76 3.89 10.75 7.23
C GLY A 76 2.43 10.52 7.48
#